data_AF-A0A016UW12-F1
#
_entry.id   AF-A0A016UW12-F1
#
_cell.length_a   1.000
_cell.length_b   1.000
_cell.length_c   1.000
_cell.angle_alpha   90.00
_cell.angle_beta   90.00
_cell.angle_gamma   90.00
#
_symmetry.space_group_name_H-M   'P 1'
#
loop_
_entity.id
_entity.type
_entity.pdbx_description
1 polymer ?
#
loop_
_entity_poly.entity_id
_entity_poly.type
_entity_poly.pdbx_seq_one_letter_code
_entity_poly.pdbx_strand_id
1 'polypeptide(L)'
;MDFDLYRTHSNLMCIHIRKTDFDERNISTDMISTVEAANTIALQTGLSQFMIFGDDQEFMENMAQAIIENGNWDKDVVFVSKFEEYIDLYISSKLCKAFLISAVTSTFGWWLAFFAPGQDAIYYMPDTRPHADKRPSEELFLKTWRRYDG
;
A
#
# COMPACT_ATOMS: atom_id res chain seq x y z
N MET A 1 18.60 -2.50 11.94
CA MET A 1 17.86 -1.44 11.24
C MET A 1 18.86 -0.79 10.31
N ASP A 2 18.65 -0.92 9.00
CA ASP A 2 19.63 -0.44 8.03
C ASP A 2 19.66 1.09 8.04
N PHE A 3 20.79 1.66 8.43
CA PHE A 3 20.95 3.11 8.58
C PHE A 3 20.86 3.82 7.21
N ASP A 4 21.08 3.08 6.13
CA ASP A 4 20.94 3.57 4.75
C ASP A 4 19.48 3.80 4.35
N LEU A 5 18.53 2.96 4.79
CA LEU A 5 17.11 3.16 4.48
C LEU A 5 16.61 4.52 5.02
N TYR A 6 17.01 4.89 6.24
CA TYR A 6 16.58 6.13 6.89
C TYR A 6 17.25 7.39 6.29
N ARG A 7 18.41 7.25 5.64
CA ARG A 7 19.23 8.37 5.15
C ARG A 7 18.95 8.74 3.69
N THR A 8 18.40 7.81 2.90
CA THR A 8 18.14 8.00 1.46
C THR A 8 16.67 7.82 1.05
N HIS A 9 15.79 7.31 1.93
CA HIS A 9 14.38 6.99 1.61
C HIS A 9 13.39 7.72 2.52
N SER A 10 13.65 9.01 2.79
CA SER A 10 12.61 9.88 3.34
C SER A 10 11.63 10.20 2.20
N ASN A 11 10.36 9.79 2.33
CA ASN A 11 9.24 10.09 1.43
C ASN A 11 8.81 8.92 0.50
N LEU A 12 8.31 7.84 1.10
CA LEU A 12 7.79 6.68 0.37
C LEU A 12 6.28 6.79 0.09
N MET A 13 5.86 6.38 -1.10
CA MET A 13 4.50 5.94 -1.40
C MET A 13 4.35 4.49 -0.97
N CYS A 14 3.54 4.23 0.05
CA CYS A 14 3.38 2.89 0.59
C CYS A 14 2.11 2.21 0.10
N ILE A 15 2.17 0.89 -0.07
CA ILE A 15 1.07 0.09 -0.60
C ILE A 15 0.93 -1.12 0.32
N HIS A 16 -0.28 -1.40 0.80
CA HIS A 16 -0.57 -2.66 1.47
C HIS A 16 -1.48 -3.51 0.59
N ILE A 17 -1.01 -4.72 0.28
CA ILE A 17 -1.76 -5.76 -0.42
C ILE A 17 -2.18 -6.88 0.55
N ARG A 18 -3.21 -7.62 0.16
CA ARG A 18 -3.57 -8.90 0.79
C ARG A 18 -4.03 -9.87 -0.30
N LYS A 19 -3.43 -11.05 -0.33
CA LYS A 19 -3.66 -12.02 -1.39
C LYS A 19 -4.02 -13.42 -0.89
N THR A 20 -3.23 -14.01 0.00
CA THR A 20 -3.29 -15.45 0.28
C THR A 20 -4.68 -15.94 0.68
N ASP A 21 -5.17 -15.56 1.87
CA ASP A 21 -6.48 -15.96 2.38
C ASP A 21 -7.66 -15.21 1.72
N PHE A 22 -7.35 -14.17 0.94
CA PHE A 22 -8.32 -13.34 0.22
C PHE A 22 -8.60 -13.87 -1.19
N ASP A 23 -7.68 -14.62 -1.80
CA ASP A 23 -7.86 -15.27 -3.10
C ASP A 23 -8.98 -16.31 -3.03
N GLU A 24 -9.02 -17.13 -1.97
CA GLU A 24 -10.09 -18.12 -1.74
C GLU A 24 -11.48 -17.49 -1.65
N ARG A 25 -11.54 -16.18 -1.36
CA ARG A 25 -12.76 -15.40 -1.15
C ARG A 25 -13.06 -14.45 -2.32
N ASN A 26 -12.23 -14.45 -3.37
CA ASN A 26 -12.34 -13.59 -4.55
C ASN A 26 -12.41 -12.07 -4.23
N ILE A 27 -11.59 -11.66 -3.26
CA ILE A 27 -11.51 -10.30 -2.70
C ILE A 27 -10.07 -9.83 -2.54
N SER A 28 -9.13 -10.56 -3.11
CA SER A 28 -7.73 -10.19 -3.11
C SER A 28 -7.51 -8.89 -3.88
N THR A 29 -6.33 -8.33 -3.62
CA THR A 29 -5.83 -7.15 -4.31
C THR A 29 -5.84 -7.36 -5.83
N ASP A 30 -6.49 -6.46 -6.55
CA ASP A 30 -6.39 -6.40 -8.02
C ASP A 30 -5.06 -5.73 -8.42
N MET A 31 -4.27 -6.42 -9.24
CA MET A 31 -2.94 -5.94 -9.65
C MET A 31 -3.02 -4.63 -10.44
N ILE A 32 -3.84 -4.61 -11.50
CA ILE A 32 -3.82 -3.54 -12.51
C ILE A 32 -4.27 -2.23 -11.88
N SER A 33 -5.44 -2.21 -11.25
CA SER A 33 -5.99 -1.01 -10.64
C SER A 33 -5.15 -0.50 -9.46
N THR A 34 -4.53 -1.39 -8.69
CA THR A 34 -3.63 -1.00 -7.59
C THR A 34 -2.36 -0.33 -8.10
N VAL A 35 -1.76 -0.86 -9.18
CA VAL A 35 -0.57 -0.28 -9.82
C VAL A 35 -0.88 1.11 -10.39
N GLU A 36 -1.99 1.25 -11.12
CA GLU A 36 -2.44 2.53 -11.67
C GLU A 36 -2.68 3.58 -10.58
N ALA A 37 -3.35 3.18 -9.49
CA ALA A 37 -3.60 4.04 -8.34
C ALA A 37 -2.30 4.45 -7.65
N ALA A 38 -1.39 3.51 -7.39
CA ALA A 38 -0.11 3.78 -6.75
C ALA A 38 0.73 4.79 -7.53
N ASN A 39 0.85 4.60 -8.85
CA ASN A 39 1.58 5.51 -9.73
C ASN A 39 0.94 6.90 -9.75
N THR A 40 -0.38 6.98 -9.87
CA THR A 40 -1.12 8.24 -9.89
C THR A 40 -0.94 9.02 -8.59
N ILE A 41 -1.09 8.35 -7.45
CA ILE A 41 -0.90 8.97 -6.12
C ILE A 41 0.54 9.45 -5.95
N ALA A 42 1.53 8.64 -6.32
CA ALA A 42 2.93 9.01 -6.22
C ALA A 42 3.24 10.29 -7.02
N LEU A 43 2.76 10.37 -8.26
CA LEU A 43 2.91 11.57 -9.10
C LEU A 43 2.22 12.80 -8.50
N GLN A 44 0.98 12.66 -8.01
CA GLN A 44 0.23 13.77 -7.40
C GLN A 44 0.85 14.27 -6.08
N THR A 45 1.54 13.39 -5.36
CA THR A 45 2.16 13.70 -4.06
C THR A 45 3.65 14.05 -4.19
N GLY A 46 4.22 13.98 -5.40
CA GLY A 46 5.64 14.25 -5.66
C GLY A 46 6.57 13.19 -5.07
N LEU A 47 6.08 11.97 -4.86
CA LEU A 47 6.84 10.83 -4.36
C LEU A 47 7.36 10.00 -5.55
N SER A 48 8.57 9.46 -5.42
CA SER A 48 9.23 8.69 -6.49
C SER A 48 9.77 7.34 -6.03
N GLN A 49 9.52 6.97 -4.78
CA GLN A 49 9.96 5.72 -4.18
C GLN A 49 8.76 5.03 -3.53
N PHE A 50 8.76 3.70 -3.56
CA PHE A 50 7.61 2.89 -3.19
C PHE A 50 7.99 1.82 -2.17
N MET A 51 7.07 1.50 -1.26
CA MET A 51 7.21 0.38 -0.34
C MET A 51 5.97 -0.49 -0.38
N ILE A 52 6.13 -1.78 -0.67
CA ILE A 52 5.03 -2.75 -0.75
C ILE A 52 5.06 -3.62 0.51
N PHE A 53 3.93 -3.65 1.21
CA PHE A 53 3.65 -4.53 2.35
C PHE A 53 2.58 -5.54 1.96
N GLY A 54 2.65 -6.76 2.48
CA GLY A 54 1.67 -7.80 2.17
C GLY A 54 2.10 -9.18 2.60
N ASP A 55 1.30 -10.17 2.20
CA ASP A 55 1.41 -11.57 2.63
C ASP A 55 1.85 -12.54 1.52
N ASP A 56 2.07 -12.05 0.29
CA ASP A 56 2.44 -12.86 -0.87
C ASP A 56 3.66 -12.27 -1.58
N GLN A 57 4.82 -12.91 -1.39
CA GLN A 57 6.10 -12.39 -1.87
C GLN A 57 6.20 -12.34 -3.40
N GLU A 58 5.69 -13.36 -4.09
CA GLU A 58 5.74 -13.43 -5.56
C GLU A 58 4.83 -12.34 -6.16
N PHE A 59 3.64 -12.16 -5.61
CA PHE A 59 2.72 -11.12 -6.06
C PHE A 59 3.28 -9.72 -5.81
N MET A 60 3.89 -9.48 -4.65
CA MET A 60 4.52 -8.18 -4.35
C MET A 60 5.70 -7.90 -5.29
N GLU A 61 6.53 -8.89 -5.61
CA GLU A 61 7.63 -8.74 -6.57
C GLU A 61 7.12 -8.46 -7.99
N ASN A 62 6.06 -9.13 -8.43
CA ASN A 62 5.39 -8.85 -9.71
C ASN A 62 4.76 -7.45 -9.73
N MET A 63 4.16 -7.01 -8.62
CA MET A 63 3.63 -5.65 -8.48
C MET A 63 4.73 -4.59 -8.58
N ALA A 64 5.90 -4.86 -7.97
CA ALA A 64 7.04 -3.95 -8.07
C ALA A 64 7.48 -3.74 -9.52
N GLN A 65 7.57 -4.81 -10.31
CA GLN A 65 7.90 -4.70 -11.74
C GLN A 65 6.81 -3.91 -12.50
N ALA A 66 5.53 -4.20 -12.24
CA ALA A 66 4.43 -3.51 -12.89
C ALA A 66 4.40 -1.99 -12.57
N ILE A 67 4.70 -1.60 -11.33
CA ILE A 67 4.85 -0.18 -10.94
C ILE A 67 5.93 0.48 -11.78
N ILE A 68 7.12 -0.12 -11.86
CA ILE A 68 8.28 0.39 -12.60
C ILE A 68 7.95 0.56 -14.08
N GLU A 69 7.41 -0.49 -14.71
CA GLU A 69 7.12 -0.51 -16.14
C GLU A 69 6.00 0.47 -16.52
N ASN A 70 4.91 0.50 -15.74
CA ASN A 70 3.76 1.35 -16.03
C ASN A 70 4.03 2.84 -15.74
N GLY A 71 4.80 3.13 -14.68
CA GLY A 71 5.16 4.49 -14.28
C GLY A 71 6.43 5.03 -14.94
N ASN A 72 7.17 4.21 -15.69
CA ASN A 72 8.47 4.53 -16.26
C ASN A 72 9.47 5.04 -15.20
N TRP A 73 9.53 4.34 -14.07
CA TRP A 73 10.45 4.64 -12.96
C TRP A 73 11.82 3.98 -13.13
N ASP A 74 12.81 4.43 -12.35
CA ASP A 74 14.09 3.73 -12.24
C ASP A 74 13.92 2.36 -11.55
N LYS A 75 14.78 1.39 -11.86
CA LYS A 75 14.63 -0.01 -11.43
C LYS A 75 14.70 -0.24 -9.91
N ASP A 76 15.33 0.67 -9.18
CA ASP A 76 15.66 0.49 -7.77
C ASP A 76 14.78 1.34 -6.83
N VAL A 77 13.65 1.85 -7.31
CA VAL A 77 12.78 2.74 -6.51
C VAL A 77 11.68 2.03 -5.74
N VAL A 78 11.45 0.74 -6.01
CA VAL A 78 10.38 -0.04 -5.37
C VAL A 78 10.97 -1.06 -4.40
N PHE A 79 10.62 -0.95 -3.13
CA PHE A 79 11.01 -1.87 -2.07
C PHE A 79 9.86 -2.81 -1.76
N VAL A 80 10.16 -4.10 -1.67
CA VAL A 80 9.20 -5.12 -1.22
C VAL A 80 9.58 -5.55 0.19
N SER A 81 8.65 -5.47 1.13
CA SER A 81 8.92 -5.91 2.49
C SER A 81 9.19 -7.41 2.54
N LYS A 82 10.24 -7.77 3.29
CA LYS A 82 10.55 -9.14 3.73
C LYS A 82 10.68 -9.20 5.25
N PHE A 83 10.16 -8.18 5.94
CA PHE A 83 10.31 -8.03 7.38
C PHE A 83 9.15 -8.63 8.15
N GLU A 84 9.34 -8.78 9.45
CA GLU A 84 8.27 -9.12 10.38
C GLU A 84 7.27 -7.95 10.51
N GLU A 85 6.00 -8.25 10.78
CA GLU A 85 4.91 -7.28 10.83
C GLU A 85 5.17 -6.05 11.73
N TYR A 86 5.87 -6.24 12.85
CA TYR A 86 6.20 -5.13 13.77
C TYR A 86 7.25 -4.17 13.19
N ILE A 87 8.15 -4.68 12.34
CA ILE A 87 9.10 -3.84 11.60
C ILE A 87 8.37 -3.10 10.49
N ASP A 88 7.42 -3.72 9.82
CA ASP A 88 6.57 -3.06 8.82
C ASP A 88 5.77 -1.90 9.42
N LEU A 89 5.16 -2.10 10.59
CA LEU A 89 4.49 -1.03 11.34
C LEU A 89 5.47 0.10 11.67
N TYR A 90 6.68 -0.24 12.11
CA TYR A 90 7.72 0.75 12.38
C TYR A 90 8.12 1.53 11.13
N ILE A 91 8.40 0.84 10.01
CA ILE A 91 8.73 1.45 8.72
C ILE A 91 7.60 2.38 8.28
N SER A 92 6.35 1.90 8.35
CA SER A 92 5.19 2.71 7.99
C SER A 92 5.12 3.99 8.81
N SER A 93 5.32 3.88 10.13
CA SER A 93 5.27 5.00 11.07
C SER A 93 6.33 6.07 10.84
N LYS A 94 7.39 5.76 10.10
CA LYS A 94 8.53 6.65 9.87
C LYS A 94 8.60 7.16 8.44
N LEU A 95 8.31 6.32 7.45
CA LEU A 95 8.71 6.56 6.07
C LEU A 95 7.55 6.81 5.09
N CYS A 96 6.33 6.34 5.39
CA CYS A 96 5.19 6.44 4.48
C CYS A 96 4.56 7.84 4.48
N LYS A 97 4.76 8.61 3.39
CA LYS A 97 4.18 9.96 3.21
C LYS A 97 2.87 9.96 2.44
N ALA A 98 2.62 8.90 1.69
CA ALA A 98 1.31 8.55 1.19
C ALA A 98 1.12 7.05 1.36
N PHE A 99 -0.13 6.60 1.42
CA PHE A 99 -0.44 5.19 1.65
C PHE A 99 -1.66 4.78 0.84
N LEU A 100 -1.58 3.61 0.17
CA LEU A 100 -2.70 2.98 -0.52
C LEU A 100 -3.05 1.64 0.13
N ILE A 101 -4.28 1.52 0.61
CA ILE A 101 -4.85 0.27 1.12
C ILE A 101 -5.63 -0.38 -0.04
N SER A 102 -5.06 -1.39 -0.68
CA SER A 102 -5.77 -2.13 -1.74
C SER A 102 -6.71 -3.21 -1.20
N ALA A 103 -6.37 -3.79 -0.05
CA ALA A 103 -7.20 -4.76 0.67
C ALA A 103 -7.95 -4.09 1.84
N VAL A 104 -9.08 -3.45 1.54
CA VAL A 104 -9.81 -2.55 2.45
C VAL A 104 -10.32 -3.15 3.76
N THR A 105 -10.48 -4.47 3.85
CA THR A 105 -10.90 -5.17 5.07
C THR A 105 -9.74 -5.71 5.91
N SER A 106 -8.49 -5.49 5.47
CA SER A 106 -7.29 -5.87 6.22
C SER A 106 -7.09 -4.97 7.43
N THR A 107 -7.14 -5.56 8.62
CA THR A 107 -6.82 -4.85 9.87
C THR A 107 -5.34 -4.45 9.92
N PHE A 108 -4.45 -5.26 9.34
CA PHE A 108 -3.03 -4.94 9.29
C PHE A 108 -2.77 -3.73 8.37
N GLY A 109 -3.36 -3.72 7.18
CA GLY A 109 -3.30 -2.58 6.25
C GLY A 109 -3.85 -1.30 6.86
N TRP A 110 -4.95 -1.41 7.62
CA TRP A 110 -5.51 -0.29 8.37
C TRP A 110 -4.51 0.28 9.39
N TRP A 111 -3.87 -0.58 10.19
CA TRP A 111 -2.89 -0.14 11.19
C TRP A 111 -1.62 0.45 10.56
N LEU A 112 -1.13 -0.10 9.46
CA LEU A 112 -0.02 0.49 8.71
C LEU A 112 -0.37 1.92 8.27
N ALA A 113 -1.54 2.11 7.66
CA ALA A 113 -2.00 3.42 7.21
C ALA A 113 -2.24 4.38 8.39
N PHE A 114 -2.76 3.89 9.52
CA PHE A 114 -2.97 4.70 10.73
C PHE A 114 -1.67 5.25 11.32
N PHE A 115 -0.60 4.47 11.32
CA PHE A 115 0.68 4.94 11.84
C PHE A 115 1.46 5.81 10.86
N ALA A 116 1.15 5.78 9.56
CA ALA A 116 1.84 6.56 8.56
C ALA A 116 1.80 8.07 8.88
N PRO A 117 2.92 8.81 8.79
CA PRO A 117 2.92 10.24 9.10
C PRO A 117 2.10 11.09 8.10
N GLY A 118 1.91 10.64 6.85
CA GLY A 118 1.16 11.35 5.82
C GLY A 118 -0.36 11.14 5.88
N GLN A 119 -0.99 11.48 7.00
CA GLN A 119 -2.44 11.24 7.22
C GLN A 119 -3.37 12.00 6.28
N ASP A 120 -2.88 13.04 5.60
CA ASP A 120 -3.58 13.77 4.55
C ASP A 120 -3.51 13.08 3.19
N ALA A 121 -2.63 12.08 3.01
CA ALA A 121 -2.41 11.34 1.76
C ALA A 121 -2.61 9.82 1.93
N ILE A 122 -3.66 9.44 2.67
CA ILE A 122 -4.09 8.04 2.79
C ILE A 122 -5.26 7.78 1.85
N TYR A 123 -5.13 6.71 1.07
CA TYR A 123 -6.08 6.28 0.06
C TYR A 123 -6.49 4.82 0.28
N TYR A 124 -7.70 4.47 -0.13
CA TYR A 124 -8.16 3.08 -0.15
C TYR A 124 -8.90 2.77 -1.45
N MET A 125 -8.72 1.55 -1.95
CA MET A 125 -9.36 1.12 -3.20
C MET A 125 -10.88 0.95 -3.03
N PRO A 126 -11.68 1.22 -4.08
CA PRO A 126 -13.12 1.06 -4.01
C PRO A 126 -13.49 -0.42 -4.14
N ASP A 127 -13.52 -1.13 -3.02
CA ASP A 127 -14.04 -2.50 -2.95
C ASP A 127 -15.37 -2.53 -2.19
N THR A 128 -16.38 -3.16 -2.79
CA THR A 128 -17.72 -3.32 -2.21
C THR A 128 -18.09 -4.79 -1.97
N ARG A 129 -17.19 -5.72 -2.32
CA ARG A 129 -17.41 -7.15 -2.17
C ARG A 129 -17.50 -7.51 -0.68
N PRO A 130 -18.46 -8.36 -0.27
CA PRO A 130 -18.58 -8.79 1.11
C PRO A 130 -17.43 -9.73 1.49
N HIS A 131 -16.83 -9.48 2.65
CA HIS A 131 -15.74 -10.27 3.21
C HIS A 131 -16.22 -11.02 4.44
N ALA A 132 -16.83 -12.19 4.24
CA ALA A 132 -17.49 -12.96 5.30
C ALA A 132 -18.54 -12.09 6.05
N ASP A 133 -18.27 -11.73 7.30
CA ASP A 133 -19.09 -10.87 8.15
C ASP A 133 -18.82 -9.36 7.96
N LYS A 134 -17.72 -9.00 7.28
CA LYS A 134 -17.31 -7.62 7.03
C LYS A 134 -17.84 -7.13 5.69
N ARG A 135 -18.40 -5.92 5.66
CA ARG A 135 -18.65 -5.17 4.43
C ARG A 135 -17.81 -3.91 4.46
N PRO A 136 -16.99 -3.63 3.44
CA PRO A 136 -16.31 -2.35 3.33
C PRO A 136 -17.34 -1.22 3.43
N SER A 137 -17.13 -0.30 4.37
CA SER A 137 -17.92 0.92 4.52
C SER A 137 -16.97 2.07 4.81
N GLU A 138 -17.40 3.30 4.48
CA GLU A 138 -16.61 4.50 4.77
C GLU A 138 -16.36 4.68 6.28
N GLU A 139 -17.21 4.11 7.13
CA GLU A 139 -17.05 4.13 8.59
C GLU A 139 -15.83 3.35 9.08
N LEU A 140 -15.27 2.44 8.26
CA LEU A 140 -14.02 1.76 8.57
C LEU A 140 -12.83 2.70 8.51
N PHE A 141 -12.94 3.85 7.84
CA PHE A 141 -11.80 4.73 7.56
C PHE A 141 -11.92 6.05 8.32
N LEU A 142 -10.77 6.70 8.54
CA LEU A 142 -10.77 8.04 9.11
C LEU A 142 -11.34 9.02 8.09
N LYS A 143 -12.04 10.06 8.57
CA LYS A 143 -12.68 11.07 7.70
C LYS A 143 -11.72 11.81 6.76
N THR A 144 -10.43 11.82 7.08
CA THR A 144 -9.38 12.45 6.25
C THR A 144 -8.87 11.51 5.16
N TRP A 145 -9.16 10.21 5.24
CA TRP A 145 -8.73 9.23 4.27
C TRP A 145 -9.68 9.24 3.07
N ARG A 146 -9.11 9.02 1.89
CA ARG A 146 -9.80 9.23 0.62
C ARG A 146 -10.03 7.91 -0.08
N ARG A 147 -11.26 7.67 -0.53
CA ARG A 147 -11.51 6.63 -1.53
C ARG A 147 -10.79 7.02 -2.82
N TYR A 148 -10.12 6.06 -3.46
CA TYR A 148 -9.53 6.27 -4.78
C TYR A 148 -10.58 6.04 -5.87
N ASP A 149 -10.89 7.06 -6.67
CA ASP A 149 -11.95 7.01 -7.69
C ASP A 149 -11.46 7.20 -9.14
N GLY A 150 -10.13 7.21 -9.36
CA GLY A 150 -9.50 7.43 -10.67
C GLY A 150 -9.10 8.87 -10.93
#